data_AF-A0A5E4KHQ2-F1
#
_entry.id   AF-A0A5E4KHQ2-F1
#
_cell.length_a   1.000
_cell.length_b   1.000
_cell.length_c   1.000
_cell.angle_alpha   90.00
_cell.angle_beta   90.00
_cell.angle_gamma   90.00
#
_symmetry.space_group_name_H-M   'P 1'
#
loop_
_entity.id
_entity.type
_entity.pdbx_description
1 polymer ?
#
loop_
_entity_poly.entity_id
_entity_poly.type
_entity_poly.pdbx_seq_one_letter_code
_entity_poly.pdbx_strand_id
1 'polypeptide(L)' 'MLETSQERVELLKAGFKGKEIETLYLLYNGFTIVHSTPFFKPADINKENKNTTINQEAAPELSL' A
#
# COMPACT_ATOMS: atom_id res chain seq x y z
N MET A 1 4.07 -13.34 13.54
CA MET A 1 4.88 -13.37 12.29
C MET A 1 4.69 -11.98 11.73
N LEU A 2 5.70 -11.29 11.20
CA LEU A 2 5.63 -9.86 10.82
C LEU A 2 4.34 -9.50 10.04
N GLU A 3 3.25 -9.25 10.75
CA GLU A 3 1.87 -9.18 10.25
C GLU A 3 1.22 -7.92 10.82
N THR A 4 1.69 -7.49 11.99
CA THR A 4 1.20 -6.30 12.68
C THR A 4 2.19 -5.14 12.60
N SER A 5 1.66 -3.93 12.69
CA SER A 5 2.46 -2.71 12.83
C SER A 5 3.28 -2.69 14.13
N GLN A 6 2.81 -3.39 15.18
CA GLN A 6 3.48 -3.50 16.48
C GLN A 6 4.84 -4.20 16.36
N GLU A 7 4.87 -5.37 15.71
CA GLU A 7 6.10 -6.14 15.48
C GLU A 7 7.14 -5.33 14.68
N ARG A 8 6.67 -4.53 13.71
CA ARG A 8 7.54 -3.60 12.96
C ARG A 8 8.16 -2.53 13.86
N VAL A 9 7.38 -1.96 14.79
CA VAL A 9 7.88 -0.96 15.74
C VAL A 9 8.92 -1.55 16.67
N GLU A 10 8.74 -2.79 17.12
CA GLU A 10 9.72 -3.50 17.96
C GLU A 10 11.04 -3.72 17.23
N LEU A 11 11.01 -4.14 15.96
CA LEU A 11 12.22 -4.30 15.15
C LEU A 11 12.94 -2.97 14.90
N LEU A 12 12.19 -1.89 14.63
CA LEU A 12 12.77 -0.56 14.49
C LEU A 12 13.46 -0.11 15.78
N LYS A 13 12.83 -0.34 16.94
CA LYS A 13 13.43 -0.04 18.26
C LYS A 13 14.66 -0.88 18.55
N ALA A 14 14.72 -2.11 18.04
CA ALA A 14 15.87 -3.00 18.14
C ALA A 14 17.03 -2.62 17.19
N GLY A 15 16.85 -1.60 16.34
CA GLY A 15 17.90 -1.06 15.48
C GLY A 15 17.95 -1.65 14.06
N PHE A 16 16.97 -2.47 13.68
CA PHE A 16 16.86 -2.95 12.30
C PHE A 16 16.50 -1.81 11.35
N LYS A 17 17.13 -1.80 10.18
CA LYS A 17 16.80 -0.86 9.10
C LYS A 17 15.49 -1.28 8.44
N GLY A 18 14.75 -0.29 7.92
CA GLY A 18 13.49 -0.55 7.21
C GLY A 18 13.62 -1.60 6.09
N LYS A 19 14.73 -1.59 5.34
CA LYS A 19 15.00 -2.59 4.28
C LYS A 19 15.19 -4.02 4.80
N GLU A 20 15.81 -4.15 5.98
CA GLU A 20 16.00 -5.47 6.62
C GLU A 20 14.64 -6.02 7.06
N ILE A 21 13.82 -5.16 7.67
CA ILE A 21 12.45 -5.51 8.07
C ILE A 21 11.61 -5.91 6.85
N GLU A 22 11.64 -5.12 5.77
CA GLU A 22 10.93 -5.42 4.52
C GLU A 22 11.35 -6.78 3.92
N THR A 23 12.64 -7.10 3.97
CA THR A 23 13.15 -8.39 3.51
C THR A 23 12.57 -9.55 4.33
N LEU A 24 12.48 -9.39 5.65
CA LEU A 24 11.84 -10.38 6.52
C LEU A 24 10.35 -10.53 6.21
N TYR A 25 9.65 -9.43 5.91
CA TYR A 25 8.25 -9.47 5.48
C TYR A 25 8.08 -10.35 4.23
N LEU A 26 8.92 -10.17 3.23
CA LEU A 26 8.87 -10.92 1.98
C LEU A 26 9.20 -12.41 2.20
N LEU A 27 10.22 -12.71 2.98
CA LEU A 27 10.68 -14.08 3.23
C LEU A 27 9.68 -14.91 4.03
N TYR A 28 9.08 -14.33 5.07
CA TYR A 28 8.31 -15.13 6.03
C TYR A 28 6.80 -15.09 5.79
N ASN A 29 6.24 -14.08 5.11
CA ASN A 29 4.78 -14.00 4.87
C ASN A 29 4.30 -14.65 3.57
N GLY A 30 5.09 -15.56 2.98
CA GLY A 30 4.65 -16.30 1.79
C GLY A 30 4.50 -15.45 0.52
N PHE A 31 5.17 -14.30 0.45
CA PHE A 31 5.18 -13.48 -0.77
C PHE A 31 6.05 -14.12 -1.85
N THR A 32 5.56 -14.09 -3.09
CA THR A 32 6.34 -14.50 -4.27
C THR A 32 6.66 -13.26 -5.09
N ILE A 33 7.95 -12.97 -5.27
CA ILE A 33 8.40 -11.88 -6.14
C ILE A 33 8.33 -12.37 -7.59
N VAL A 34 7.49 -11.73 -8.40
CA VAL A 34 7.35 -12.04 -9.82
C VAL A 34 8.07 -10.97 -10.63
N HIS A 35 9.16 -11.34 -11.30
CA HIS A 35 9.97 -10.43 -12.13
C HIS A 35 9.44 -10.24 -13.55
N SER A 36 8.27 -10.78 -13.88
CA SER A 36 7.67 -10.57 -15.19
C SER A 36 7.13 -9.15 -15.32
N THR A 37 7.53 -8.45 -16.37
CA THR A 37 6.86 -7.21 -16.77
C THR A 37 5.38 -7.48 -16.99
N PRO A 38 4.46 -6.70 -16.41
CA PRO A 38 3.04 -6.85 -16.72
C PRO A 38 2.86 -6.72 -18.24
N PHE A 39 2.13 -7.67 -18.84
CA PHE A 39 1.92 -7.75 -20.30
C PHE A 39 1.09 -6.58 -20.88
N PHE A 40 0.69 -5.63 -20.04
CA PHE A 40 -0.03 -4.43 -20.49
C PHE A 40 0.94 -3.26 -20.56
N LYS A 41 1.05 -2.68 -21.75
CA LYS A 41 1.58 -1.32 -21.90
C LYS A 41 0.72 -0.41 -21.01
N PRO A 42 1.31 0.46 -20.17
CA PRO A 42 0.53 1.52 -19.55
C PRO A 42 -0.13 2.29 -20.70
N ALA A 43 -1.46 2.24 -20.79
CA ALA A 43 -2.16 3.24 -21.57
C ALA A 43 -1.77 4.58 -20.95
N ASP A 44 -1.30 5.53 -21.74
CA ASP A 44 -0.86 6.84 -21.26
C ASP A 44 -2.01 7.49 -20.48
N ILE A 45 -2.03 7.32 -19.16
CA ILE A 45 -2.98 7.97 -18.25
C ILE A 45 -2.50 9.41 -18.04
N ASN A 46 -2.45 10.17 -19.14
CA ASN A 46 -2.26 11.60 -19.12
C ASN A 46 -3.14 12.21 -20.21
N LYS A 47 -4.43 12.30 -19.90
CA LYS A 47 -5.19 13.49 -20.27
C LYS A 47 -6.08 13.84 -19.10
N GLU A 48 -5.60 14.78 -18.30
CA GLU A 48 -6.38 15.63 -17.42
C GLU A 48 -7.60 16.14 -18.21
N ASN A 49 -8.73 15.44 -18.07
CA ASN A 49 -10.02 16.04 -18.32
C ASN A 49 -10.29 16.86 -17.05
N LYS A 50 -10.07 18.18 -17.18
CA LYS A 50 -10.79 19.14 -16.37
C LYS A 50 -12.22 19.06 -16.88
N ASN A 51 -13.13 18.55 -16.06
CA ASN A 51 -14.57 18.82 -15.99
C ASN A 51 -15.32 17.57 -15.51
N THR A 52 -15.27 17.31 -14.21
CA THR A 52 -16.34 16.57 -13.55
C THR A 52 -16.69 17.32 -12.29
N THR A 53 -17.78 18.07 -12.36
CA THR A 53 -18.44 18.66 -11.19
C THR A 53 -18.82 17.52 -10.26
N ILE A 54 -18.13 17.40 -9.14
CA ILE A 54 -18.48 16.47 -8.07
C ILE A 54 -19.51 17.21 -7.22
N ASN A 55 -20.79 16.95 -7.45
CA ASN A 55 -21.81 17.35 -6.48
C ASN A 55 -21.66 16.42 -5.27
N GLN A 56 -21.10 16.96 -4.19
CA GLN A 56 -21.15 16.34 -2.87
C GLN A 56 -22.52 16.63 -2.27
N GLU A 57 -23.36 15.60 -2.09
CA GLU A 57 -24.44 15.67 -1.11
C GLU A 57 -24.18 14.59 -0.07
N ALA A 58 -23.91 15.07 1.15
CA ALA A 58 -23.43 14.30 2.29
C ALA A 58 -24.52 13.35 2.80
N ALA A 59 -24.14 12.10 3.05
CA ALA A 59 -24.92 11.21 3.92
C ALA A 59 -24.82 11.74 5.37
N PRO A 60 -25.93 12.00 6.08
CA PRO A 60 -25.85 12.38 7.48
C PRO A 60 -25.52 11.13 8.30
N GLU A 61 -24.38 11.19 8.99
CA GLU A 61 -23.99 10.28 10.05
C GLU A 61 -25.11 10.16 11.10
N LEU A 62 -25.47 8.93 11.42
CA LEU A 62 -26.30 8.57 12.58
C LEU A 62 -25.59 9.02 13.86
N SER A 63 -26.22 9.90 14.64
CA SER A 63 -25.88 10.11 16.05
C SER A 63 -27.05 9.66 16.93
N LEU A 64 -26.71 8.82 17.91
CA LEU A 64 -27.55 8.34 19.02
C LEU A 64 -28.21 9.47 19.81
#